data_AF-A0A967GID9-F1
#
_entry.id   AF-A0A967GID9-F1
#
_cell.length_a   1.000
_cell.length_b   1.000
_cell.length_c   1.000
_cell.angle_alpha   90.00
_cell.angle_beta   90.00
_cell.angle_gamma   90.00
#
_symmetry.space_group_name_H-M   'P 1'
#
loop_
_entity.id
_entity.type
_entity.pdbx_description
1 polymer ?
#
loop_
_entity_poly.entity_id
_entity_poly.type
_entity_poly.pdbx_seq_one_letter_code
_entity_poly.pdbx_strand_id
1 'polypeptide(L)'
;LVSQSRRHSRHRVHALLDAVGLSHRRKAYPATLSGGEQQRVAIARALVNEPRLVLADEPTGNLDSHLGQEIMMLLYDIAREDDRAVLIVTHDARIEEVADRILCLEGGRLRDRKARAHQWAVCPVCSMRVDAWTATVRLEHGGIEHIFCSKRCRDRFVTQHEAKP
;
A
#
# COMPACT_ATOMS: atom_id res chain seq x y z
N LEU A 1 23.10 -11.25 29.12
CA LEU A 1 22.32 -11.90 28.03
C LEU A 1 20.98 -11.17 27.73
N VAL A 2 20.20 -10.74 28.73
CA VAL A 2 18.93 -9.98 28.53
C VAL A 2 19.11 -8.62 27.81
N SER A 3 20.26 -7.96 27.98
CA SER A 3 20.53 -6.62 27.40
C SER A 3 20.78 -6.64 25.88
N GLN A 4 21.43 -7.69 25.34
CA GLN A 4 21.61 -7.85 23.90
C GLN A 4 20.28 -8.15 23.19
N SER A 5 19.46 -9.02 23.78
CA SER A 5 18.10 -9.31 23.29
C SER A 5 17.24 -8.04 23.22
N ARG A 6 17.24 -7.21 24.27
CA ARG A 6 16.51 -5.92 24.27
C ARG A 6 17.02 -4.92 23.24
N ARG A 7 18.35 -4.83 23.02
CA ARG A 7 18.92 -3.98 21.96
C ARG A 7 18.50 -4.48 20.58
N HIS A 8 18.56 -5.79 20.35
CA HIS A 8 18.16 -6.40 19.09
C HIS A 8 16.66 -6.17 18.79
N SER A 9 15.80 -6.37 19.78
CA SER A 9 14.36 -6.09 19.65
C SER A 9 14.09 -4.61 19.36
N ARG A 10 14.78 -3.67 20.02
CA ARG A 10 14.60 -2.23 19.75
C ARG A 10 15.05 -1.83 18.36
N HIS A 11 16.18 -2.37 17.90
CA HIS A 11 16.67 -2.10 16.55
C HIS A 11 15.66 -2.55 15.49
N ARG A 12 15.10 -3.75 15.66
CA ARG A 12 14.07 -4.30 14.76
C ARG A 12 12.79 -3.50 14.76
N VAL A 13 12.30 -3.10 15.95
CA VAL A 13 11.12 -2.22 16.05
C VAL A 13 11.37 -0.89 15.36
N HIS A 14 12.57 -0.30 15.49
CA HIS A 14 12.89 0.94 14.80
C HIS A 14 12.89 0.76 13.28
N ALA A 15 13.54 -0.28 12.76
CA ALA A 15 13.57 -0.57 11.32
C ALA A 15 12.15 -0.78 10.76
N LEU A 16 11.29 -1.51 11.47
CA LEU A 16 9.90 -1.72 11.05
C LEU A 16 9.08 -0.43 11.08
N LEU A 17 9.23 0.39 12.12
CA LEU A 17 8.57 1.70 12.19
C LEU A 17 9.05 2.63 11.07
N ASP A 18 10.31 2.52 10.65
CA ASP A 18 10.85 3.27 9.52
C ASP A 18 10.25 2.78 8.20
N ALA A 19 10.19 1.45 7.99
CA ALA A 19 9.59 0.84 6.80
C ALA A 19 8.10 1.23 6.62
N VAL A 20 7.35 1.34 7.72
CA VAL A 20 5.95 1.78 7.66
C VAL A 20 5.75 3.30 7.75
N GLY A 21 6.83 4.10 7.76
CA GLY A 21 6.78 5.57 7.77
C GLY A 21 6.40 6.24 9.11
N LEU A 22 6.52 5.51 10.22
CA LEU A 22 6.12 5.95 11.57
C LEU A 22 7.30 6.27 12.50
N SER A 23 8.50 6.50 11.96
CA SER A 23 9.70 6.86 12.72
C SER A 23 9.48 8.03 13.68
N HIS A 24 8.74 9.04 13.23
CA HIS A 24 8.47 10.27 13.98
C HIS A 24 7.40 10.08 15.08
N ARG A 25 6.66 8.96 15.05
CA ARG A 25 5.58 8.63 16.01
C ARG A 25 5.97 7.52 17.00
N ARG A 26 7.25 7.15 17.10
CA ARG A 26 7.74 6.04 17.96
C ARG A 26 7.27 6.07 19.43
N LYS A 27 6.99 7.25 19.98
CA LYS A 27 6.55 7.44 21.37
C LYS A 27 5.07 7.83 21.50
N ALA A 28 4.34 7.89 20.39
CA ALA A 28 2.94 8.26 20.37
C ALA A 28 2.08 7.16 21.01
N TYR A 29 1.05 7.56 21.76
CA TYR A 29 0.06 6.64 22.30
C TYR A 29 -1.01 6.34 21.25
N PRO A 30 -1.65 5.14 21.26
CA PRO A 30 -2.65 4.77 20.25
C PRO A 30 -3.75 5.80 20.03
N ALA A 31 -4.24 6.43 21.10
CA ALA A 31 -5.28 7.46 21.03
C ALA A 31 -4.86 8.75 20.31
N THR A 32 -3.57 8.95 20.04
CA THR A 32 -3.01 10.13 19.35
C THR A 32 -2.67 9.88 17.88
N LEU A 33 -2.90 8.65 17.40
CA LEU A 33 -2.63 8.21 16.04
C LEU A 33 -3.90 8.31 15.18
N SER A 34 -3.75 8.74 13.93
CA SER A 34 -4.81 8.64 12.92
C SER A 34 -5.15 7.18 12.62
N GLY A 35 -6.30 6.91 11.99
CA GLY A 35 -6.68 5.54 11.59
C GLY A 35 -5.60 4.86 10.74
N GLY A 36 -5.04 5.58 9.74
CA GLY A 36 -3.97 5.05 8.89
C GLY A 36 -2.66 4.81 9.66
N GLU A 37 -2.33 5.67 10.62
CA GLU A 37 -1.17 5.45 11.50
C GLU A 37 -1.38 4.21 12.39
N GLN A 38 -2.57 4.00 12.94
CA GLN A 38 -2.90 2.80 13.72
C GLN A 38 -2.80 1.53 12.86
N GLN A 39 -3.26 1.59 11.60
CA GLN A 39 -3.13 0.50 10.64
C GLN A 39 -1.66 0.15 10.37
N ARG A 40 -0.82 1.17 10.12
CA ARG A 40 0.63 1.01 9.92
C ARG A 40 1.32 0.40 11.15
N VAL A 41 0.91 0.78 12.36
CA VAL A 41 1.38 0.12 13.61
C VAL A 41 0.93 -1.35 13.66
N ALA A 42 -0.30 -1.66 13.28
CA ALA A 42 -0.82 -3.02 13.27
C ALA A 42 -0.03 -3.91 12.28
N ILE A 43 0.31 -3.38 11.11
CA ILE A 43 1.17 -4.05 10.11
C ILE A 43 2.57 -4.26 10.69
N ALA A 44 3.23 -3.22 11.22
CA ALA A 44 4.55 -3.35 11.83
C ALA A 44 4.57 -4.41 12.96
N ARG A 45 3.51 -4.47 13.77
CA ARG A 45 3.33 -5.50 14.80
C ARG A 45 3.20 -6.90 14.19
N ALA A 46 2.46 -7.07 13.10
CA ALA A 46 2.34 -8.36 12.42
C ALA A 46 3.69 -8.83 11.84
N LEU A 47 4.51 -7.90 11.33
CA LEU A 47 5.81 -8.20 10.75
C LEU A 47 6.93 -8.41 11.78
N VAL A 48 6.72 -8.04 13.04
CA VAL A 48 7.79 -8.04 14.06
C VAL A 48 8.43 -9.40 14.26
N ASN A 49 7.73 -10.49 13.97
CA ASN A 49 8.24 -11.86 14.09
C ASN A 49 8.72 -12.47 12.75
N GLU A 50 8.88 -11.66 11.69
CA GLU A 50 9.26 -12.12 10.35
C GLU A 50 8.40 -13.30 9.88
N PRO A 51 7.05 -13.18 9.91
CA PRO A 51 6.19 -14.26 9.48
C PRO A 51 6.37 -14.53 7.99
N ARG A 52 6.28 -15.80 7.59
CA ARG A 52 6.24 -16.18 6.16
C ARG A 52 4.88 -15.90 5.51
N LEU A 53 3.82 -15.77 6.33
CA LEU A 53 2.45 -15.51 5.89
C LEU A 53 1.84 -14.38 6.74
N VAL A 54 1.32 -13.36 6.07
CA VAL A 54 0.54 -12.29 6.69
C VAL A 54 -0.93 -12.47 6.31
N LEU A 55 -1.80 -12.50 7.30
CA LEU A 55 -3.25 -12.51 7.12
C LEU A 55 -3.78 -11.11 7.44
N ALA A 56 -4.44 -10.48 6.47
CA ALA A 56 -4.97 -9.14 6.59
C ALA A 56 -6.49 -9.15 6.37
N ASP A 57 -7.25 -9.00 7.44
CA ASP A 57 -8.71 -8.92 7.42
C ASP A 57 -9.14 -7.45 7.37
N GLU A 58 -9.76 -7.04 6.26
CA GLU A 58 -10.17 -5.68 5.95
C GLU A 58 -9.10 -4.62 6.28
N PRO A 59 -7.87 -4.72 5.71
CA PRO A 59 -6.75 -3.87 6.11
C PRO A 59 -6.90 -2.40 5.73
N THR A 60 -7.88 -2.05 4.90
CA THR A 60 -8.20 -0.67 4.52
C THR A 60 -9.52 -0.18 5.13
N GLY A 61 -10.16 -0.99 5.99
CA GLY A 61 -11.42 -0.65 6.65
C GLY A 61 -11.32 0.67 7.41
N ASN A 62 -12.29 1.56 7.18
CA ASN A 62 -12.36 2.90 7.78
C ASN A 62 -11.26 3.90 7.35
N LEU A 63 -10.48 3.60 6.30
CA LEU A 63 -9.53 4.55 5.72
C LEU A 63 -10.13 5.22 4.48
N ASP A 64 -9.76 6.49 4.26
CA ASP A 64 -10.10 7.18 3.03
C ASP A 64 -9.42 6.55 1.80
N SER A 65 -9.80 7.02 0.61
CA SER A 65 -9.34 6.42 -0.64
C SER A 65 -7.82 6.47 -0.82
N HIS A 66 -7.18 7.54 -0.33
CA HIS A 66 -5.75 7.75 -0.46
C HIS A 66 -4.98 6.89 0.54
N LEU A 67 -5.34 6.93 1.83
CA LEU A 67 -4.71 6.13 2.87
C LEU A 67 -4.87 4.61 2.61
N GLY A 68 -6.03 4.19 2.11
CA GLY A 68 -6.26 2.80 1.73
C GLY A 68 -5.27 2.30 0.67
N GLN A 69 -5.00 3.12 -0.36
CA GLN A 69 -4.02 2.76 -1.41
C GLN A 69 -2.61 2.63 -0.84
N GLU A 70 -2.20 3.55 0.05
CA GLU A 70 -0.89 3.46 0.70
C GLU A 70 -0.72 2.17 1.49
N ILE A 71 -1.76 1.74 2.22
CA ILE A 71 -1.74 0.47 2.96
C ILE A 71 -1.67 -0.73 2.01
N MET A 72 -2.43 -0.73 0.92
CA MET A 72 -2.37 -1.81 -0.07
C MET A 72 -1.01 -1.92 -0.75
N MET A 73 -0.39 -0.79 -1.11
CA MET A 73 0.97 -0.77 -1.66
C MET A 73 2.01 -1.26 -0.66
N LEU A 74 1.88 -0.88 0.62
CA LEU A 74 2.75 -1.39 1.67
C LEU A 74 2.64 -2.92 1.79
N LEU A 75 1.43 -3.48 1.79
CA LEU A 75 1.22 -4.94 1.84
C LEU A 75 1.77 -5.64 0.59
N TYR A 76 1.64 -5.03 -0.58
CA TYR A 76 2.22 -5.52 -1.83
C TYR A 76 3.76 -5.53 -1.77
N ASP A 77 4.38 -4.45 -1.30
CA ASP A 77 5.85 -4.36 -1.18
C ASP A 77 6.36 -5.41 -0.18
N ILE A 78 5.66 -5.60 0.95
CA ILE A 78 5.96 -6.66 1.93
C ILE A 78 5.90 -8.06 1.29
N ALA A 79 4.94 -8.33 0.41
CA ALA A 79 4.84 -9.62 -0.27
C ALA A 79 6.03 -9.86 -1.21
N ARG A 80 6.47 -8.81 -1.93
CA ARG A 80 7.47 -8.88 -3.00
C ARG A 80 8.91 -8.83 -2.51
N GLU A 81 9.21 -7.96 -1.54
CA GLU A 81 10.59 -7.70 -1.09
C GLU A 81 11.10 -8.75 -0.10
N ASP A 82 10.21 -9.35 0.70
CA ASP A 82 10.58 -10.23 1.83
C ASP A 82 10.32 -11.73 1.59
N ASP A 83 9.97 -12.15 0.36
CA ASP A 83 9.54 -13.54 0.02
C ASP A 83 8.42 -14.04 0.96
N ARG A 84 7.41 -13.18 1.18
CA ARG A 84 6.28 -13.46 2.08
C ARG A 84 5.00 -13.65 1.30
N ALA A 85 4.17 -14.58 1.76
CA ALA A 85 2.78 -14.64 1.32
C ALA A 85 1.94 -13.61 2.09
N VAL A 86 1.06 -12.90 1.39
CA VAL A 86 0.05 -12.03 2.00
C VAL A 86 -1.32 -12.47 1.50
N LEU A 87 -2.22 -12.82 2.42
CA LEU A 87 -3.62 -13.12 2.12
C LEU A 87 -4.48 -11.99 2.68
N ILE A 88 -5.25 -11.36 1.79
CA ILE A 88 -6.12 -10.24 2.12
C ILE A 88 -7.57 -10.68 1.94
N VAL A 89 -8.39 -10.43 2.96
CA VAL A 89 -9.84 -10.54 2.89
C VAL A 89 -10.40 -9.13 2.87
N THR A 90 -11.09 -8.76 1.80
CA THR A 90 -11.69 -7.43 1.70
C THR A 90 -12.86 -7.37 0.73
N HIS A 91 -13.79 -6.44 0.97
CA HIS A 91 -14.80 -6.02 0.00
C HIS A 91 -14.33 -4.87 -0.93
N ASP A 92 -13.10 -4.38 -0.74
CA ASP A 92 -12.55 -3.26 -1.48
C ASP A 92 -12.00 -3.71 -2.85
N ALA A 93 -12.71 -3.36 -3.92
CA ALA A 93 -12.32 -3.70 -5.29
C ALA A 93 -10.99 -3.07 -5.75
N ARG A 94 -10.47 -2.05 -5.04
CA ARG A 94 -9.15 -1.47 -5.35
C ARG A 94 -8.01 -2.46 -5.14
N ILE A 95 -8.21 -3.51 -4.33
CA ILE A 95 -7.22 -4.58 -4.16
C ILE A 95 -6.91 -5.29 -5.49
N GLU A 96 -7.83 -5.21 -6.45
CA GLU A 96 -7.62 -5.76 -7.79
C GLU A 96 -6.40 -5.15 -8.48
N GLU A 97 -6.01 -3.93 -8.12
CA GLU A 97 -4.84 -3.25 -8.68
C GLU A 97 -3.52 -3.80 -8.16
N VAL A 98 -3.47 -4.41 -6.96
CA VAL A 98 -2.23 -4.87 -6.31
C VAL A 98 -2.13 -6.39 -6.16
N ALA A 99 -3.24 -7.12 -6.27
CA ALA A 99 -3.27 -8.55 -6.00
C ALA A 99 -2.80 -9.40 -7.19
N ASP A 100 -1.85 -10.30 -6.91
CA ASP A 100 -1.36 -11.31 -7.86
C ASP A 100 -2.46 -12.29 -8.29
N ARG A 101 -3.31 -12.68 -7.34
CA ARG A 101 -4.44 -13.60 -7.53
C ARG A 101 -5.65 -13.10 -6.75
N ILE A 102 -6.83 -13.34 -7.32
CA ILE A 102 -8.09 -12.89 -6.73
C ILE A 102 -9.07 -14.04 -6.72
N LEU A 103 -9.56 -14.36 -5.53
CA LEU A 103 -10.59 -15.34 -5.30
C LEU A 103 -11.86 -14.61 -4.82
N CYS A 104 -12.95 -14.76 -5.56
CA CYS A 104 -14.26 -14.28 -5.12
C CYS A 104 -14.94 -15.34 -4.27
N LEU A 105 -15.39 -14.98 -3.06
CA LEU A 105 -16.21 -15.83 -2.22
C LEU A 105 -17.71 -15.51 -2.45
N GLU A 106 -18.45 -16.46 -3.01
CA GLU A 106 -19.89 -16.30 -3.29
C GLU A 106 -20.64 -17.57 -2.87
N GLY A 107 -21.66 -17.41 -2.01
CA GLY A 107 -22.45 -18.54 -1.52
C GLY A 107 -21.62 -19.63 -0.82
N GLY A 108 -20.54 -19.25 -0.13
CA GLY A 108 -19.61 -20.17 0.53
C GLY A 108 -18.65 -20.90 -0.42
N ARG A 109 -18.55 -20.50 -1.69
CA ARG A 109 -17.64 -21.08 -2.68
C ARG A 109 -16.66 -20.05 -3.21
N LEU A 110 -15.40 -20.47 -3.37
CA LEU A 110 -14.34 -19.64 -3.96
C LEU A 110 -14.29 -19.82 -5.48
N ARG A 111 -14.15 -18.72 -6.22
CA ARG A 111 -13.96 -18.67 -7.68
C ARG A 111 -12.75 -17.82 -8.04
N ASP A 112 -11.88 -18.30 -8.92
CA ASP A 112 -10.70 -17.56 -9.38
C ASP A 112 -11.07 -16.53 -10.45
N ARG A 113 -10.52 -15.31 -10.35
CA ARG A 113 -10.84 -14.17 -11.24
C ARG A 113 -9.63 -13.53 -11.92
N LYS A 114 -8.39 -13.69 -11.44
CA LYS A 114 -7.24 -12.91 -11.95
C LYS A 114 -5.93 -13.69 -11.97
N ALA A 115 -5.20 -13.57 -13.10
CA ALA A 115 -3.91 -14.23 -13.33
C ALA A 115 -2.86 -13.36 -14.08
N ARG A 116 -3.01 -12.02 -14.14
CA ARG A 116 -2.10 -11.15 -14.91
C ARG A 116 -1.09 -10.42 -14.01
N ALA A 117 0.14 -10.26 -14.50
CA ALA A 117 1.22 -9.55 -13.82
C ALA A 117 1.00 -8.02 -13.83
N HIS A 118 1.36 -7.36 -12.72
CA HIS A 118 1.26 -5.91 -12.52
C HIS A 118 2.36 -5.13 -13.24
N GLN A 119 2.04 -3.92 -13.72
CA GLN A 119 3.02 -2.95 -14.24
C GLN A 119 2.85 -1.61 -13.54
N TRP A 120 3.74 -1.27 -12.59
CA TRP A 120 3.59 -0.06 -11.79
C TRP A 120 4.14 1.19 -12.48
N ALA A 121 3.36 2.28 -12.43
CA ALA A 121 3.75 3.63 -12.79
C ALA A 121 3.63 4.57 -11.59
N VAL A 122 4.38 5.67 -11.60
CA VAL A 122 4.32 6.69 -10.54
C VAL A 122 3.55 7.90 -11.07
N CYS A 123 2.49 8.28 -10.37
CA CYS A 123 1.72 9.49 -10.67
C CYS A 123 2.64 10.72 -10.54
N PRO A 124 2.81 11.54 -11.59
CA PRO A 124 3.78 12.64 -11.58
C PRO A 124 3.39 13.81 -10.66
N VAL A 125 2.15 13.81 -10.14
CA VAL A 125 1.64 14.91 -9.29
C VAL A 125 1.72 14.61 -7.80
N CYS A 126 1.40 13.38 -7.39
CA CYS A 126 1.35 13.00 -5.98
C CYS A 126 2.31 11.87 -5.63
N SER A 127 3.10 11.37 -6.59
CA SER A 127 4.01 10.23 -6.43
C SER A 127 3.33 8.90 -6.05
N MET A 128 1.99 8.83 -6.14
CA MET A 128 1.24 7.59 -5.90
C MET A 128 1.57 6.55 -6.96
N ARG A 129 1.85 5.31 -6.54
CA ARG A 129 1.99 4.17 -7.44
C ARG A 129 0.60 3.73 -7.95
N VAL A 130 0.52 3.49 -9.25
CA VAL A 130 -0.72 3.11 -9.96
C VAL A 130 -0.38 1.96 -10.91
N ASP A 131 -1.22 0.93 -10.96
CA ASP A 131 -1.04 -0.15 -11.94
C ASP A 131 -1.45 0.38 -13.32
N ALA A 132 -0.46 0.45 -14.22
CA ALA A 132 -0.63 0.94 -15.58
C ALA A 132 -1.70 0.16 -16.34
N TRP A 133 -1.87 -1.14 -16.04
CA TRP A 133 -2.82 -1.98 -16.73
C TRP A 133 -4.27 -1.67 -16.36
N THR A 134 -4.55 -1.37 -15.08
CA THR A 134 -5.90 -1.04 -14.60
C THR A 134 -6.20 0.46 -14.62
N ALA A 135 -5.18 1.31 -14.72
CA ALA A 135 -5.32 2.76 -14.70
C ALA A 135 -6.22 3.28 -15.83
N THR A 136 -7.29 3.98 -15.45
CA THR A 136 -8.26 4.58 -16.37
C THR A 136 -7.95 6.04 -16.73
N VAL A 137 -6.96 6.66 -16.09
CA VAL A 137 -6.61 8.07 -16.28
C VAL A 137 -5.18 8.19 -16.81
N ARG A 138 -5.07 8.62 -18.07
CA ARG A 138 -3.79 8.78 -18.79
C ARG A 138 -3.78 10.07 -19.60
N LEU A 139 -2.60 10.60 -19.89
CA LEU A 139 -2.39 11.78 -20.74
C LEU A 139 -1.02 11.70 -21.40
N GLU A 140 -0.95 11.89 -22.72
CA GLU A 140 0.31 12.14 -23.39
C GLU A 140 0.71 13.61 -23.28
N HIS A 141 1.94 13.88 -22.84
CA HIS A 141 2.53 15.22 -22.80
C HIS A 141 4.02 15.14 -23.12
N GLY A 142 4.50 15.99 -24.04
CA GLY A 142 5.92 16.00 -24.44
C GLY A 142 6.43 14.68 -25.03
N GLY A 143 5.55 13.86 -25.62
CA GLY A 143 5.90 12.54 -26.16
C GLY A 143 6.01 11.42 -25.13
N ILE A 144 5.60 11.66 -23.88
CA ILE A 144 5.58 10.66 -22.80
C ILE A 144 4.13 10.44 -22.38
N GLU A 145 3.69 9.18 -22.29
CA GLU A 145 2.42 8.82 -21.67
C GLU A 145 2.55 8.89 -20.14
N HIS A 146 1.77 9.77 -19.51
CA HIS A 146 1.66 9.87 -18.06
C HIS A 146 0.42 9.15 -17.56
N ILE A 147 0.58 8.42 -16.44
CA ILE A 147 -0.50 7.69 -15.77
C ILE A 147 -0.80 8.36 -14.44
N PHE A 148 -2.07 8.56 -14.13
CA PHE A 148 -2.52 9.31 -12.95
C PHE A 148 -3.39 8.45 -12.05
N CYS A 149 -3.27 8.63 -10.74
CA CYS A 149 -4.12 7.95 -9.77
C CYS A 149 -5.58 8.45 -9.76
N SER A 150 -5.85 9.61 -10.36
CA SER A 150 -7.18 10.21 -10.40
C SER A 150 -7.27 11.29 -11.48
N LYS A 151 -8.50 11.59 -11.92
CA LYS A 151 -8.79 12.74 -12.79
C LYS A 151 -8.25 14.05 -12.19
N ARG A 152 -8.42 14.22 -10.87
CA ARG A 152 -7.92 15.39 -10.12
C ARG A 152 -6.40 15.58 -10.24
N CYS A 153 -5.62 14.50 -10.22
CA CYS A 153 -4.17 14.59 -10.42
C CYS A 153 -3.83 14.94 -11.87
N ARG A 154 -4.51 14.34 -12.85
CA ARG A 154 -4.34 14.71 -14.26
C ARG A 154 -4.63 16.20 -14.49
N ASP A 155 -5.75 16.70 -13.97
CA ASP A 155 -6.16 18.09 -14.19
C ASP A 155 -5.14 19.06 -13.57
N ARG A 156 -4.63 18.75 -12.37
CA ARG A 156 -3.53 19.52 -11.76
C ARG A 156 -2.27 19.51 -12.62
N PHE A 157 -1.91 18.37 -13.21
CA PHE A 157 -0.75 18.25 -14.09
C PHE A 157 -0.89 19.16 -15.30
N VAL A 158 -2.04 19.11 -15.97
CA VAL A 158 -2.37 19.96 -17.13
C VAL A 158 -2.23 21.43 -16.78
N THR A 159 -2.88 21.90 -15.71
CA THR A 159 -2.81 23.31 -15.28
C THR A 159 -1.37 23.77 -14.98
N GLN A 160 -0.53 22.87 -14.46
CA GLN A 160 0.88 23.19 -14.16
C GLN A 160 1.77 23.23 -15.41
N HIS A 161 1.39 22.53 -16.48
CA HIS A 161 2.21 22.37 -17.70
C HIS A 161 1.66 23.12 -18.93
N GLU A 162 0.43 23.64 -18.89
CA GLU A 162 -0.12 24.58 -19.88
C GLU A 162 0.34 26.04 -19.63
N ALA A 163 0.87 26.36 -18.45
CA ALA A 163 1.24 27.71 -18.04
C ALA A 163 2.67 28.17 -18.45
N LYS A 164 3.34 27.46 -19.35
CA LYS A 164 4.67 27.84 -19.85
C LYS A 164 4.60 28.12 -21.36
N PRO A 165 4.70 29.40 -21.80
CA PRO A 165 4.86 29.74 -23.22
C PRO A 165 6.19 29.25 -23.78
#